data_AF-A0A0F0FQW7-F1
#
_entry.id   AF-A0A0F0FQW7-F1
#
_cell.length_a   1.000
_cell.length_b   1.000
_cell.length_c   1.000
_cell.angle_alpha   90.00
_cell.angle_beta   90.00
_cell.angle_gamma   90.00
#
_symmetry.space_group_name_H-M   'P 1'
#
loop_
_entity.id
_entity.type
_entity.pdbx_description
1 polymer ?
#
loop_
_entity_poly.entity_id
_entity_poly.type
_entity_poly.pdbx_seq_one_letter_code
_entity_poly.pdbx_strand_id
1 'polypeptide(L)' 'MNTIDIKDLPASEALDEKAMAEVRGGIGRTPVQILAWELSGKPATWQGMILGDDGRLHPGPA' A
#
# COMPACT_ATOMS: atom_id res chain seq x y z
N MET A 1 -10.11 13.78 -11.06
CA MET A 1 -8.91 13.19 -10.42
C MET A 1 -9.38 12.59 -9.12
N ASN A 2 -9.56 11.26 -9.08
CA ASN A 2 -9.98 10.54 -7.87
C ASN A 2 -8.72 9.98 -7.22
N THR A 3 -8.09 10.78 -6.36
CA THR A 3 -6.93 10.32 -5.59
C THR A 3 -7.34 9.17 -4.69
N ILE A 4 -6.62 8.05 -4.72
CA ILE A 4 -6.89 6.88 -3.88
C ILE A 4 -5.85 6.87 -2.75
N ASP A 5 -6.29 6.94 -1.49
CA ASP A 5 -5.38 6.78 -0.35
C ASP A 5 -5.10 5.29 -0.14
N ILE A 6 -3.82 4.92 0.07
CA ILE A 6 -3.44 3.50 0.27
C ILE A 6 -4.18 2.82 1.44
N LYS A 7 -4.63 3.60 2.43
CA LYS A 7 -5.39 3.12 3.60
C LYS A 7 -6.81 2.63 3.25
N ASP A 8 -7.35 3.10 2.13
CA ASP A 8 -8.71 2.82 1.67
C ASP A 8 -8.71 1.73 0.59
N LEU A 9 -7.54 1.13 0.30
CA LEU A 9 -7.45 0.05 -0.67
C LEU A 9 -8.11 -1.23 -0.15
N PRO A 10 -9.06 -1.81 -0.91
CA PRO A 10 -9.64 -3.08 -0.57
C PRO A 10 -8.58 -4.18 -0.67
N ALA A 11 -8.45 -5.00 0.38
CA ALA A 11 -7.47 -6.09 0.41
C ALA A 11 -7.77 -7.23 -0.59
N SER A 12 -8.99 -7.31 -1.12
CA SER A 12 -9.47 -8.42 -1.95
C SER A 12 -9.43 -8.16 -3.45
N GLU A 13 -9.22 -6.93 -3.90
CA GLU A 13 -9.39 -6.55 -5.30
C GLU A 13 -8.07 -6.04 -5.90
N ALA A 14 -7.75 -6.51 -7.11
CA ALA A 14 -6.56 -6.08 -7.82
C ALA A 14 -6.79 -4.70 -8.44
N LEU A 15 -5.82 -3.80 -8.27
CA LEU A 15 -5.83 -2.50 -8.94
C LEU A 15 -5.24 -2.63 -10.35
N ASP A 16 -5.83 -1.90 -11.30
CA ASP A 16 -5.22 -1.70 -12.62
C ASP A 16 -4.06 -0.68 -12.57
N GLU A 17 -3.26 -0.59 -13.63
CA GLU A 17 -2.07 0.27 -13.69
C GLU A 17 -2.39 1.76 -13.45
N LYS A 18 -3.57 2.20 -13.88
CA LYS A 18 -4.01 3.59 -13.72
C LYS A 18 -4.35 3.87 -12.25
N ALA A 19 -5.07 2.97 -11.61
CA ALA A 19 -5.41 3.07 -10.19
C ALA A 19 -4.14 3.03 -9.32
N MET A 20 -3.16 2.17 -9.66
CA MET A 20 -1.85 2.12 -9.00
C MET A 20 -1.11 3.46 -9.05
N ALA A 21 -1.11 4.15 -10.20
CA ALA A 21 -0.47 5.44 -10.37
C ALA A 21 -1.15 6.58 -9.57
N GLU A 22 -2.42 6.40 -9.21
CA GLU A 22 -3.20 7.38 -8.42
C GLU A 22 -3.12 7.11 -6.90
N VAL A 23 -2.48 6.02 -6.45
CA VAL A 23 -2.30 5.70 -5.03
C VAL A 23 -1.34 6.70 -4.37
N ARG A 24 -1.81 7.40 -3.34
CA ARG A 24 -0.95 8.22 -2.47
C ARG A 24 -0.78 7.59 -1.10
N GLY A 25 0.46 7.56 -0.63
CA GLY A 25 0.77 7.28 0.78
C GLY A 25 0.35 8.47 1.63
N GLY A 26 -0.59 8.26 2.56
CA GLY A 26 -1.10 9.30 3.44
C GLY A 26 0.02 9.98 4.25
N ILE A 27 -0.14 11.29 4.50
CA ILE A 27 0.77 12.08 5.34
C ILE A 27 0.75 11.50 6.76
N GLY A 28 1.91 11.07 7.26
CA GLY A 28 2.07 10.38 8.54
C GLY A 28 2.19 8.87 8.38
N ARG A 29 3.41 8.39 8.12
CA ARG A 29 3.70 6.94 8.09
C ARG A 29 3.71 6.40 9.51
N THR A 30 2.91 5.38 9.80
CA THR A 30 3.00 4.67 11.09
C THR A 30 4.33 3.91 11.18
N PRO A 31 4.85 3.58 12.39
CA PRO A 31 6.05 2.76 12.52
C PRO A 31 5.99 1.45 11.72
N VAL A 32 4.80 0.84 11.63
CA VAL A 32 4.57 -0.39 10.86
C VAL A 32 4.73 -0.15 9.35
N GLN A 33 4.24 0.98 8.83
CA GLN A 33 4.42 1.34 7.41
C GLN A 33 5.89 1.65 7.08
N ILE A 34 6.61 2.28 8.02
CA ILE A 34 8.04 2.54 7.88
C ILE A 34 8.80 1.22 7.82
N LEU A 35 8.54 0.30 8.77
CA LEU A 35 9.18 -1.01 8.81
C LEU A 35 8.89 -1.83 7.54
N ALA A 36 7.62 -1.85 7.10
CA ALA A 36 7.24 -2.56 5.88
C ALA A 36 7.96 -2.00 4.64
N TRP A 37 8.11 -0.67 4.55
CA TRP A 37 8.89 -0.03 3.49
C TRP A 37 10.38 -0.36 3.59
N GLU A 38 10.97 -0.31 4.78
CA GLU A 38 12.40 -0.63 5.00
C GLU A 38 12.74 -2.08 4.61
N LEU A 39 11.81 -3.02 4.86
CA LEU A 39 12.02 -4.44 4.55
C LEU A 39 11.72 -4.81 3.09
N SER A 40 10.76 -4.13 2.45
CA SER A 40 10.27 -4.53 1.11
C SER A 40 10.55 -3.52 -0.01
N GLY A 41 10.84 -2.26 0.32
CA GLY A 41 10.91 -1.16 -0.63
C GLY A 41 9.55 -0.78 -1.24
N LYS A 42 8.44 -1.27 -0.68
CA LYS A 42 7.09 -1.13 -1.25
C LYS A 42 6.14 -0.39 -0.31
N PRO A 43 5.15 0.35 -0.87
CA PRO A 43 4.14 1.04 -0.07
C PRO A 43 3.36 0.05 0.80
N ALA A 44 2.96 0.46 2.00
CA ALA A 44 2.18 -0.36 2.91
C ALA A 44 1.00 0.40 3.55
N THR A 45 -0.05 -0.32 3.92
CA THR A 45 -1.16 0.21 4.72
C THR A 45 -0.78 0.39 6.18
N TRP A 46 -1.59 1.12 6.95
CA TRP A 46 -1.37 1.34 8.38
C TRP A 46 -1.38 0.05 9.22
N GLN A 47 -2.01 -1.01 8.72
CA GLN A 47 -1.97 -2.35 9.33
C GLN A 47 -0.73 -3.18 8.93
N GLY A 48 0.15 -2.65 8.08
CA GLY A 48 1.37 -3.34 7.62
C GLY A 48 1.18 -4.24 6.41
N MET A 49 0.08 -4.10 5.67
CA MET A 49 -0.11 -4.83 4.41
C MET A 49 0.66 -4.14 3.28
N ILE A 50 1.47 -4.87 2.54
CA ILE A 50 2.34 -4.36 1.48
C ILE A 50 1.64 -4.42 0.13
N LEU A 51 1.67 -3.33 -0.63
CA LEU A 51 1.20 -3.28 -2.01
C LEU A 51 2.23 -3.97 -2.92
N GLY A 52 1.86 -5.16 -3.42
CA GLY A 52 2.65 -5.93 -4.36
C GLY A 52 2.63 -5.35 -5.78
N ASP A 53 3.49 -5.90 -6.64
CA ASP A 53 3.55 -5.47 -8.05
C ASP A 53 2.34 -5.98 -8.85
N ASP A 54 1.60 -6.93 -8.26
CA ASP A 54 0.32 -7.44 -8.75
C ASP A 54 -0.86 -6.53 -8.40
N GLY A 55 -0.59 -5.37 -7.79
CA GLY A 55 -1.61 -4.42 -7.37
C GLY A 55 -2.49 -4.92 -6.24
N ARG A 56 -2.03 -5.91 -5.45
CA ARG A 56 -2.75 -6.46 -4.30
C ARG A 56 -2.01 -6.22 -2.99
N LEU A 57 -2.76 -6.28 -1.89
CA LEU A 57 -2.21 -6.17 -0.54
C LEU A 57 -1.80 -7.55 -0.01
N HIS A 58 -0.54 -7.68 0.38
CA HIS A 58 0.05 -8.89 0.96
C HIS A 58 0.44 -8.66 2.42
N PRO A 59 0.45 -9.69 3.28
CA PRO A 59 1.02 -9.59 4.61
C PRO A 59 2.49 -9.14 4.53
N GLY A 60 2.91 -8.25 5.43
CA GLY A 60 4.31 -7.90 5.57
C GLY A 60 5.20 -9.11 5.87
N PRO A 61 6.51 -9.07 5.56
CA PRO A 61 7.43 -10.11 6.00
C PRO A 61 7.37 -10.19 7.54
N ALA A 62 7.24 -11.41 8.06
CA ALA A 62 7.22 -11.70 9.49
C ALA A 62 8.56 -11.36 10.16
#